data_AF-A0A3Q3LEN3-F1
#
_entry.id   AF-A0A3Q3LEN3-F1
#
_cell.length_a   1.000
_cell.length_b   1.000
_cell.length_c   1.000
_cell.angle_alpha   90.00
_cell.angle_beta   90.00
_cell.angle_gamma   90.00
#
_symmetry.space_group_name_H-M   'P 1'
#
loop_
_entity.id
_entity.type
_entity.pdbx_description
1 polymer ?
#
loop_
_entity_poly.entity_id
_entity_poly.type
_entity_poly.pdbx_seq_one_letter_code
_entity_poly.pdbx_strand_id
1 'polypeptide(L)'
;VTHISLGNSACFHFVVVLKTPRVLGASAGSLVAAAVVFTILDEMLHFAKQVKAFTLGPFDPSISIFHWLECVLRKYLPSDAHQLASGRLAVAMTRLVDGKNICMSEFQSKEDVALLCSCFVPVYCGMRPPSFRGVKYMDGGFSSMQPVSGPASHTLTVSPYSGEADICPADPPCMWDIVVAGTNMKLNMANSFRMLSSLYPRTLEVLEQAYHNGYKDAFHFLLQKGASNHEGELQN
;
A
#
# COMPACT_ATOMS: atom_id res chain seq x y z
N VAL A 1 4.78 9.35 -10.62
CA VAL A 1 3.77 8.42 -10.06
C VAL A 1 4.35 7.79 -8.81
N THR A 2 3.63 7.66 -7.69
CA THR A 2 4.16 6.92 -6.51
C THR A 2 3.41 5.61 -6.31
N HIS A 3 4.17 4.52 -6.22
CA HIS A 3 3.66 3.17 -6.02
C HIS A 3 3.87 2.71 -4.57
N ILE A 4 2.87 2.08 -3.94
CA ILE A 4 2.95 1.63 -2.55
C ILE A 4 2.54 0.16 -2.46
N SER A 5 3.47 -0.71 -2.01
CA SER A 5 3.23 -2.15 -1.82
C SER A 5 2.89 -2.52 -0.36
N LEU A 6 2.36 -3.74 -0.20
CA LEU A 6 1.85 -4.37 1.02
C LEU A 6 2.80 -4.25 2.22
N GLY A 7 2.42 -3.46 3.23
CA GLY A 7 3.11 -3.39 4.52
C GLY A 7 3.42 -1.97 4.96
N ASN A 8 2.77 -1.58 6.07
CA ASN A 8 3.14 -0.49 6.98
C ASN A 8 2.82 0.96 6.55
N SER A 9 1.85 1.55 7.26
CA SER A 9 1.25 2.89 7.13
C SER A 9 2.18 4.12 7.27
N ALA A 10 3.46 4.02 6.93
CA ALA A 10 4.45 4.84 7.59
C ALA A 10 5.67 5.33 6.84
N CYS A 11 6.02 4.72 5.70
CA CYS A 11 6.79 5.43 4.68
C CYS A 11 6.08 6.76 4.27
N PHE A 12 4.85 6.98 4.76
CA PHE A 12 3.83 7.83 4.18
C PHE A 12 3.77 9.24 4.74
N HIS A 13 4.29 9.51 5.95
CA HIS A 13 4.47 10.91 6.36
C HIS A 13 5.43 11.65 5.41
N PHE A 14 6.34 10.92 4.76
CA PHE A 14 7.29 11.46 3.78
C PHE A 14 6.77 11.45 2.34
N VAL A 15 6.00 10.43 1.91
CA VAL A 15 5.39 10.43 0.57
C VAL A 15 4.37 11.57 0.41
N VAL A 16 3.71 12.00 1.49
CA VAL A 16 2.82 13.18 1.50
C VAL A 16 3.53 14.47 1.07
N VAL A 17 4.86 14.56 1.19
CA VAL A 17 5.65 15.74 0.80
C VAL A 17 5.86 15.83 -0.72
N LEU A 18 5.66 14.74 -1.45
CA LEU A 18 5.80 14.74 -2.91
C LEU A 18 4.47 15.11 -3.55
N LYS A 19 4.42 16.30 -4.18
CA LYS A 19 3.34 16.75 -5.10
C LYS A 19 3.23 15.79 -6.29
N THR A 20 2.71 14.60 -6.05
CA THR A 20 2.64 13.53 -7.04
C THR A 20 1.31 13.67 -7.78
N PRO A 21 1.32 13.84 -9.11
CA PRO A 21 0.09 14.02 -9.88
C PRO A 21 -0.76 12.75 -9.87
N ARG A 22 -0.12 11.59 -9.67
CA ARG A 22 -0.74 10.27 -9.66
C ARG A 22 -0.09 9.35 -8.64
N VAL A 23 -0.91 8.59 -7.93
CA VAL A 23 -0.50 7.58 -6.95
C VAL A 23 -1.24 6.27 -7.20
N LEU A 24 -0.55 5.16 -6.96
CA LEU A 24 -1.08 3.82 -7.18
C LEU A 24 -0.76 2.94 -6.00
N GLY A 25 -1.63 1.98 -5.75
CA GLY A 25 -1.35 0.95 -4.77
C GLY A 25 -2.26 -0.25 -4.89
N ALA A 26 -1.79 -1.32 -4.26
CA ALA A 26 -2.55 -2.53 -3.98
C ALA A 26 -2.66 -2.70 -2.46
N SER A 27 -3.76 -3.30 -1.97
CA SER A 27 -3.90 -3.62 -0.55
C SER A 27 -3.72 -2.40 0.36
N ALA A 28 -2.97 -2.54 1.46
CA ALA A 28 -2.57 -1.45 2.33
C ALA A 28 -1.98 -0.25 1.57
N GLY A 29 -1.25 -0.49 0.48
CA GLY A 29 -0.73 0.59 -0.35
C GLY A 29 -1.79 1.40 -1.09
N SER A 30 -2.93 0.79 -1.44
CA SER A 30 -4.08 1.50 -2.01
C SER A 30 -4.77 2.42 -0.99
N LEU A 31 -4.85 1.99 0.27
CA LEU A 31 -5.38 2.82 1.37
C LEU A 31 -4.50 4.05 1.59
N VAL A 32 -3.20 3.85 1.47
CA VAL A 32 -2.23 4.93 1.63
C VAL A 32 -2.27 5.88 0.43
N ALA A 33 -2.34 5.35 -0.78
CA ALA A 33 -2.52 6.16 -1.98
C ALA A 33 -3.81 6.99 -1.87
N ALA A 34 -4.90 6.41 -1.37
CA ALA A 34 -6.13 7.13 -1.06
C ALA A 34 -5.92 8.20 0.03
N ALA A 35 -5.22 7.90 1.11
CA ALA A 35 -4.89 8.87 2.17
C ALA A 35 -4.16 10.10 1.63
N VAL A 36 -3.25 9.91 0.67
CA VAL A 36 -2.54 10.99 -0.02
C VAL A 36 -3.47 11.82 -0.91
N VAL A 37 -4.34 11.18 -1.70
CA VAL A 37 -5.26 11.90 -2.60
C VAL A 37 -6.31 12.71 -1.84
N PHE A 38 -6.84 12.16 -0.75
CA PHE A 38 -7.91 12.77 0.02
C PHE A 38 -7.42 13.58 1.22
N THR A 39 -6.10 13.62 1.48
CA THR A 39 -5.49 14.29 2.64
C THR A 39 -6.06 13.84 4.00
N ILE A 40 -6.31 12.53 4.15
CA ILE A 40 -6.93 11.91 5.35
C ILE A 40 -5.98 10.97 6.12
N LEU A 41 -4.66 11.21 6.01
CA LEU A 41 -3.66 10.30 6.58
C LEU A 41 -3.75 10.20 8.10
N ASP A 42 -3.93 11.32 8.79
CA ASP A 42 -3.98 11.36 10.25
C ASP A 42 -5.22 10.61 10.79
N GLU A 43 -6.35 10.75 10.10
CA GLU A 43 -7.59 10.04 10.40
C GLU A 43 -7.41 8.53 10.19
N MET A 44 -6.82 8.11 9.07
CA MET A 44 -6.58 6.69 8.81
C MET A 44 -5.59 6.08 9.81
N LEU A 45 -4.56 6.84 10.23
CA LEU A 45 -3.62 6.42 11.27
C LEU A 45 -4.28 6.32 12.65
N HIS A 46 -5.11 7.30 13.01
CA HIS A 46 -5.86 7.27 14.26
C HIS A 46 -6.78 6.04 14.34
N PHE A 47 -7.45 5.71 13.23
CA PHE A 47 -8.31 4.52 13.15
C PHE A 47 -7.55 3.21 13.18
N ALA A 48 -6.40 3.12 12.51
CA ALA A 48 -5.54 1.93 12.58
C ALA A 48 -5.08 1.63 14.02
N LYS A 49 -4.85 2.67 14.83
CA LYS A 49 -4.55 2.53 16.27
C LYS A 49 -5.75 2.00 17.06
N GLN A 50 -6.99 2.41 16.73
CA GLN A 50 -8.20 1.96 17.42
C GLN A 50 -8.51 0.46 17.19
N VAL A 51 -8.27 -0.09 15.99
CA VAL A 51 -8.45 -1.55 15.72
C VAL A 51 -7.58 -2.41 16.62
N LYS A 52 -6.40 -1.93 16.97
CA LYS A 52 -5.45 -2.69 17.79
C LYS A 52 -5.77 -2.66 19.29
N ALA A 53 -6.70 -1.82 19.74
CA ALA A 53 -7.15 -1.80 21.13
C ALA A 53 -8.06 -2.98 21.50
N PHE A 54 -8.52 -3.76 20.51
CA PHE A 54 -9.31 -4.96 20.74
C PHE A 54 -8.42 -6.16 21.12
N THR A 55 -8.81 -6.90 22.15
CA THR A 55 -8.02 -7.91 22.89
C THR A 55 -7.49 -9.08 22.06
N LEU A 56 -8.10 -9.40 20.90
CA LEU A 56 -7.64 -10.44 19.97
C LEU A 56 -7.25 -9.89 18.59
N GLY A 57 -7.27 -8.56 18.42
CA GLY A 57 -6.96 -7.89 17.16
C GLY A 57 -7.76 -8.46 15.97
N PRO A 58 -7.12 -8.75 14.82
CA PRO A 58 -7.80 -9.27 13.63
C PRO A 58 -8.33 -10.71 13.77
N PHE A 59 -7.96 -11.43 14.83
CA PHE A 59 -8.43 -12.80 15.10
C PHE A 59 -9.60 -12.84 16.06
N ASP A 60 -10.10 -11.68 16.49
CA ASP A 60 -11.33 -11.61 17.26
C ASP A 60 -12.50 -12.06 16.37
N PRO A 61 -13.18 -13.19 16.67
CA PRO A 61 -14.30 -13.66 15.86
C PRO A 61 -15.50 -12.70 15.88
N SER A 62 -15.53 -11.72 16.79
CA SER A 62 -16.52 -10.64 16.81
C SER A 62 -16.19 -9.47 15.88
N ILE A 63 -14.97 -9.44 15.30
CA ILE A 63 -14.50 -8.35 14.44
C ILE A 63 -14.37 -8.84 12.99
N SER A 64 -15.23 -8.32 12.13
CA SER A 64 -15.01 -8.40 10.68
C SER A 64 -14.08 -7.26 10.26
N ILE A 65 -12.80 -7.58 9.98
CA ILE A 65 -11.83 -6.61 9.44
C ILE A 65 -12.39 -5.92 8.18
N PHE A 66 -13.11 -6.68 7.36
CA PHE A 66 -13.77 -6.14 6.17
C PHE A 66 -14.83 -5.10 6.53
N HIS A 67 -15.73 -5.41 7.47
CA HIS A 67 -16.76 -4.46 7.91
C HIS A 67 -16.14 -3.24 8.58
N TRP A 68 -15.08 -3.44 9.35
CA TRP A 68 -14.35 -2.36 9.97
C TRP A 68 -13.74 -1.41 8.94
N LEU A 69 -13.06 -1.96 7.92
CA LEU A 69 -12.53 -1.17 6.81
C LEU A 69 -13.65 -0.42 6.08
N GLU A 70 -14.78 -1.07 5.84
CA GLU A 70 -15.97 -0.45 5.26
C GLU A 70 -16.45 0.76 6.08
N CYS A 71 -16.53 0.64 7.41
CA CYS A 71 -16.89 1.76 8.28
C CYS A 71 -15.90 2.93 8.17
N VAL A 72 -14.60 2.65 8.16
CA VAL A 72 -13.55 3.68 8.03
C VAL A 72 -13.67 4.42 6.70
N LEU A 73 -13.78 3.67 5.61
CA LEU A 73 -13.90 4.25 4.27
C LEU A 73 -15.18 5.08 4.15
N ARG A 74 -16.31 4.59 4.68
CA ARG A 74 -17.58 5.34 4.69
C ARG A 74 -17.45 6.64 5.49
N LYS A 75 -16.74 6.63 6.62
CA LYS A 75 -16.60 7.79 7.51
C LYS A 75 -15.65 8.86 6.97
N TYR A 76 -14.51 8.45 6.40
CA TYR A 76 -13.41 9.37 6.07
C TYR A 76 -13.27 9.71 4.59
N LEU A 77 -13.78 8.88 3.69
CA LEU A 77 -13.80 9.28 2.28
C LEU A 77 -14.76 10.47 2.11
N PRO A 78 -14.34 11.53 1.41
CA PRO A 78 -15.23 12.65 1.11
C PRO A 78 -16.37 12.20 0.18
N SER A 79 -17.48 12.94 0.15
CA SER A 79 -18.65 12.60 -0.68
C SER A 79 -18.33 12.61 -2.18
N ASP A 80 -17.41 13.46 -2.60
CA ASP A 80 -16.89 13.61 -3.96
C ASP A 80 -15.59 12.81 -4.22
N ALA A 81 -15.29 11.80 -3.38
CA ALA A 81 -14.05 11.00 -3.48
C ALA A 81 -13.77 10.47 -4.89
N HIS A 82 -14.79 10.06 -5.63
CA HIS A 82 -14.65 9.60 -7.02
C HIS A 82 -14.10 10.67 -7.98
N GLN A 83 -14.45 11.94 -7.78
CA GLN A 83 -13.99 13.05 -8.61
C GLN A 83 -12.54 13.40 -8.26
N LEU A 84 -12.21 13.42 -6.97
CA LEU A 84 -10.85 13.66 -6.48
C LEU A 84 -9.88 12.54 -6.88
N ALA A 85 -10.37 11.30 -6.92
CA ALA A 85 -9.58 10.11 -7.21
C ALA A 85 -9.41 9.84 -8.72
N SER A 86 -10.41 10.14 -9.55
CA SER A 86 -10.34 9.76 -10.96
C SER A 86 -9.16 10.44 -11.67
N GLY A 87 -8.36 9.66 -12.38
CA GLY A 87 -7.12 10.12 -13.02
C GLY A 87 -5.94 10.44 -12.08
N ARG A 88 -6.14 10.42 -10.74
CA ARG A 88 -5.11 10.69 -9.71
C ARG A 88 -4.77 9.48 -8.84
N LEU A 89 -5.74 8.62 -8.54
CA LEU A 89 -5.57 7.38 -7.78
C LEU A 89 -5.76 6.21 -8.74
N ALA A 90 -4.87 5.23 -8.72
CA ALA A 90 -5.16 3.93 -9.30
C ALA A 90 -5.09 2.81 -8.26
N VAL A 91 -6.13 1.99 -8.23
CA VAL A 91 -6.33 0.92 -7.26
C VAL A 91 -6.20 -0.41 -7.98
N ALA A 92 -5.23 -1.23 -7.58
CA ALA A 92 -5.04 -2.57 -8.12
C ALA A 92 -5.87 -3.60 -7.36
N MET A 93 -6.49 -4.51 -8.10
CA MET A 93 -7.33 -5.58 -7.58
C MET A 93 -7.02 -6.88 -8.32
N THR A 94 -7.16 -8.02 -7.65
CA THR A 94 -7.04 -9.32 -8.29
C THR A 94 -8.44 -9.85 -8.61
N ARG A 95 -8.76 -10.03 -9.88
CA ARG A 95 -10.05 -10.57 -10.31
C ARG A 95 -10.13 -12.06 -10.00
N LEU A 96 -11.16 -12.49 -9.29
CA LEU A 96 -11.23 -13.87 -8.79
C LEU A 96 -11.40 -14.93 -9.87
N VAL A 97 -12.12 -14.63 -10.95
CA VAL A 97 -12.45 -15.65 -11.96
C VAL A 97 -11.24 -16.14 -12.73
N ASP A 98 -10.22 -15.29 -12.91
CA ASP A 98 -9.05 -15.60 -13.75
C ASP A 98 -7.71 -15.14 -13.17
N GLY A 99 -7.70 -14.63 -11.94
CA GLY A 99 -6.49 -14.18 -11.24
C GLY A 99 -5.83 -12.94 -11.85
N LYS A 100 -6.48 -12.27 -12.82
CA LYS A 100 -5.87 -11.13 -13.51
C LYS A 100 -5.82 -9.88 -12.63
N ASN A 101 -4.71 -9.15 -12.73
CA ASN A 101 -4.58 -7.81 -12.18
C ASN A 101 -5.49 -6.85 -12.97
N ILE A 102 -6.38 -6.16 -12.25
CA ILE A 102 -7.17 -5.04 -12.75
C ILE A 102 -6.75 -3.80 -11.97
N CYS A 103 -6.18 -2.81 -12.66
CA CYS A 103 -5.88 -1.51 -12.09
C CYS A 103 -6.93 -0.49 -12.53
N MET A 104 -7.70 0.05 -11.57
CA MET A 104 -8.78 1.00 -11.83
C MET A 104 -8.35 2.41 -11.45
N SER A 105 -8.48 3.36 -12.37
CA SER A 105 -8.21 4.79 -12.12
C SER A 105 -9.42 5.69 -12.33
N GLU A 106 -10.57 5.14 -12.74
CA GLU A 106 -11.79 5.91 -13.05
C GLU A 106 -12.95 5.42 -12.19
N PHE A 107 -13.52 6.33 -11.40
CA PHE A 107 -14.51 6.03 -10.37
C PHE A 107 -15.81 6.81 -10.60
N GLN A 108 -16.95 6.15 -10.39
CA GLN A 108 -18.29 6.72 -10.65
C GLN A 108 -19.02 7.20 -9.38
N SER A 109 -18.64 6.71 -8.21
CA SER A 109 -19.19 7.13 -6.92
C SER A 109 -18.18 6.93 -5.80
N LYS A 110 -18.45 7.49 -4.61
CA LYS A 110 -17.63 7.29 -3.41
C LYS A 110 -17.39 5.80 -3.10
N GLU A 111 -18.42 4.98 -3.29
CA GLU A 111 -18.40 3.53 -3.06
C GLU A 111 -17.69 2.76 -4.19
N ASP A 112 -17.59 3.37 -5.38
CA ASP A 112 -16.88 2.83 -6.54
C ASP A 112 -15.35 2.96 -6.37
N VAL A 113 -14.85 3.72 -5.38
CA VAL A 113 -13.42 3.77 -5.03
C VAL A 113 -13.02 2.42 -4.44
N ALA A 114 -12.53 1.52 -5.29
CA ALA A 114 -12.45 0.06 -5.12
C ALA A 114 -11.47 -0.46 -4.03
N LEU A 115 -11.23 0.33 -2.98
CA LEU A 115 -10.35 0.03 -1.84
C LEU A 115 -10.77 -1.23 -1.09
N LEU A 116 -12.08 -1.45 -0.91
CA LEU A 116 -12.58 -2.68 -0.27
C LEU A 116 -12.18 -3.94 -1.04
N CYS A 117 -12.22 -3.89 -2.37
CA CYS A 117 -11.77 -5.00 -3.21
C CYS A 117 -10.25 -5.18 -3.13
N SER A 118 -9.52 -4.08 -3.24
CA SER A 118 -8.05 -4.05 -3.19
C SER A 118 -7.46 -4.55 -1.88
N CYS A 119 -8.18 -4.45 -0.76
CA CYS A 119 -7.73 -4.86 0.57
C CYS A 119 -8.38 -6.16 1.08
N PHE A 120 -9.21 -6.84 0.27
CA PHE A 120 -9.87 -8.06 0.71
C PHE A 120 -8.93 -9.26 0.62
N VAL A 121 -8.24 -9.59 1.72
CA VAL A 121 -7.43 -10.81 1.83
C VAL A 121 -8.37 -11.98 2.16
N PRO A 122 -8.52 -13.00 1.29
CA PRO A 122 -9.40 -14.13 1.54
C PRO A 122 -9.09 -14.82 2.86
N VAL A 123 -10.11 -15.36 3.54
CA VAL A 123 -10.05 -15.99 4.88
C VAL A 123 -9.78 -14.99 6.00
N TYR A 124 -8.84 -14.07 5.82
CA TYR A 124 -8.53 -13.02 6.79
C TYR A 124 -9.65 -11.98 6.92
N CYS A 125 -10.09 -11.41 5.80
CA CYS A 125 -11.18 -10.44 5.77
C CYS A 125 -12.57 -11.10 5.79
N GLY A 126 -12.63 -12.42 5.54
CA GLY A 126 -13.86 -13.21 5.51
C GLY A 126 -13.93 -14.17 4.31
N MET A 127 -15.08 -14.84 4.18
CA MET A 127 -15.31 -15.86 3.14
C MET A 127 -16.05 -15.35 1.90
N ARG A 128 -16.65 -14.15 1.97
CA ARG A 128 -17.44 -13.57 0.87
C ARG A 128 -16.71 -12.36 0.29
N PRO A 129 -16.05 -12.51 -0.87
CA PRO A 129 -15.36 -11.41 -1.51
C PRO A 129 -16.31 -10.29 -1.94
N PRO A 130 -15.87 -9.02 -1.89
CA PRO A 130 -16.65 -7.90 -2.41
C PRO A 130 -16.82 -7.98 -3.92
N SER A 131 -17.84 -7.28 -4.41
CA SER A 131 -18.07 -7.09 -5.84
C SER A 131 -17.78 -5.64 -6.23
N PHE A 132 -17.11 -5.45 -7.35
CA PHE A 132 -16.96 -4.16 -8.00
C PHE A 132 -17.51 -4.27 -9.43
N ARG A 133 -18.49 -3.43 -9.77
CA ARG A 133 -19.21 -3.45 -11.07
C ARG A 133 -19.68 -4.85 -11.49
N GLY A 134 -20.26 -5.60 -10.55
CA GLY A 134 -20.80 -6.95 -10.78
C GLY A 134 -19.78 -8.09 -10.79
N VAL A 135 -18.48 -7.79 -10.70
CA VAL A 135 -17.40 -8.80 -10.73
C VAL A 135 -16.78 -8.94 -9.34
N LYS A 136 -16.40 -10.17 -8.96
CA LYS A 136 -15.76 -10.46 -7.66
C LYS A 136 -14.26 -10.25 -7.71
N TYR A 137 -13.73 -9.62 -6.67
CA TYR A 137 -12.31 -9.30 -6.53
C TYR A 137 -11.79 -9.68 -5.15
N MET A 138 -10.47 -9.84 -5.08
CA MET A 138 -9.70 -9.93 -3.85
C MET A 138 -8.50 -9.00 -3.92
N ASP A 139 -7.71 -9.03 -2.85
CA ASP A 139 -6.58 -8.15 -2.63
C ASP A 139 -5.64 -8.08 -3.86
N GLY A 140 -5.29 -6.86 -4.24
CA GLY A 140 -4.49 -6.58 -5.45
C GLY A 140 -3.08 -7.17 -5.39
N GLY A 141 -2.54 -7.34 -4.18
CA GLY A 141 -1.20 -7.87 -3.95
C GLY A 141 -1.03 -9.32 -4.36
N PHE A 142 -2.11 -10.08 -4.55
CA PHE A 142 -2.03 -11.47 -5.04
C PHE A 142 -1.63 -11.57 -6.52
N SER A 143 -1.96 -10.56 -7.33
CA SER A 143 -1.58 -10.52 -8.75
C SER A 143 -0.48 -9.50 -9.03
N SER A 144 -0.40 -8.43 -8.24
CA SER A 144 0.60 -7.39 -8.39
C SER A 144 0.81 -6.63 -7.10
N MET A 145 1.90 -6.89 -6.39
CA MET A 145 2.28 -6.07 -5.24
C MET A 145 2.81 -4.70 -5.67
N GLN A 146 3.33 -4.59 -6.90
CA GLN A 146 3.73 -3.34 -7.53
C GLN A 146 2.98 -3.05 -8.84
N PRO A 147 1.68 -2.67 -8.80
CA PRO A 147 0.97 -2.21 -9.99
C PRO A 147 1.70 -1.07 -10.70
N VAL A 148 1.97 -1.29 -11.98
CA VAL A 148 2.55 -0.30 -12.89
C VAL A 148 1.46 0.17 -13.85
N SER A 149 1.29 1.49 -13.96
CA SER A 149 0.45 2.11 -14.99
C SER A 149 1.29 3.04 -15.84
N GLY A 150 1.65 2.59 -17.05
CA GLY A 150 2.46 3.35 -18.01
C GLY A 150 3.96 3.03 -17.97
N PRO A 151 4.81 3.83 -18.66
CA PRO A 151 6.25 3.59 -18.73
C PRO A 151 6.91 3.68 -17.34
N ALA A 152 7.74 2.70 -17.00
CA ALA A 152 8.41 2.60 -15.70
C ALA A 152 9.33 3.79 -15.37
N SER A 153 9.83 4.52 -16.39
CA SER A 153 10.88 5.55 -16.27
C SER A 153 10.50 6.81 -15.45
N HIS A 154 9.25 6.97 -15.03
CA HIS A 154 8.78 8.13 -14.25
C HIS A 154 7.98 7.77 -13.00
N THR A 155 8.16 6.54 -12.50
CA THR A 155 7.45 6.03 -11.33
C THR A 155 8.42 5.82 -10.17
N LEU A 156 8.16 6.51 -9.06
CA LEU A 156 8.82 6.26 -7.78
C LEU A 156 8.15 5.06 -7.12
N THR A 157 8.94 4.04 -6.79
CA THR A 157 8.45 2.79 -6.21
C THR A 157 8.77 2.71 -4.72
N VAL A 158 7.76 2.36 -3.92
CA VAL A 158 7.91 2.16 -2.47
C VAL A 158 7.57 0.72 -2.13
N SER A 159 8.50 0.05 -1.46
CA SER A 159 8.29 -1.29 -0.94
C SER A 159 8.71 -1.46 0.51
N PRO A 160 7.90 -2.13 1.34
CA PRO A 160 8.32 -2.51 2.68
C PRO A 160 9.19 -3.75 2.67
N TYR A 161 9.49 -4.33 1.49
CA TYR A 161 10.39 -5.46 1.35
C TYR A 161 11.68 -5.01 0.67
N SER A 162 12.81 -5.52 1.12
CA SER A 162 14.08 -5.29 0.43
C SER A 162 14.04 -5.96 -0.94
N GLY A 163 14.53 -5.25 -1.97
CA GLY A 163 14.42 -5.68 -3.36
C GLY A 163 14.93 -4.59 -4.30
N GLU A 164 14.17 -4.35 -5.37
CA GLU A 164 14.54 -3.40 -6.43
C GLU A 164 13.78 -2.06 -6.38
N ALA A 165 12.92 -1.85 -5.39
CA ALA A 165 12.17 -0.60 -5.27
C ALA A 165 13.08 0.58 -4.89
N ASP A 166 12.75 1.77 -5.37
CA ASP A 166 13.51 3.01 -5.09
C ASP A 166 13.61 3.30 -3.58
N ILE A 167 12.50 3.11 -2.87
CA ILE A 167 12.40 3.25 -1.42
C ILE A 167 12.06 1.89 -0.85
N CYS A 168 13.04 1.22 -0.26
CA CYS A 168 12.86 -0.04 0.45
C CYS A 168 13.95 -0.28 1.51
N PRO A 169 13.75 -1.27 2.41
CA PRO A 169 14.75 -1.58 3.43
C PRO A 169 16.11 -1.99 2.84
N ALA A 170 17.18 -1.39 3.35
CA ALA A 170 18.56 -1.75 3.05
C ALA A 170 19.03 -2.96 3.88
N ASP A 171 18.59 -4.16 3.50
CA ASP A 171 19.05 -5.40 4.14
C ASP A 171 20.50 -5.74 3.77
N PRO A 172 21.22 -6.54 4.58
CA PRO A 172 22.52 -7.10 4.19
C PRO A 172 22.45 -7.81 2.83
N PRO A 173 23.58 -7.87 2.10
CA PRO A 173 23.63 -8.52 0.79
C PRO A 173 23.03 -9.92 0.82
N CYS A 174 22.11 -10.17 -0.11
CA CYS A 174 21.46 -11.46 -0.30
C CYS A 174 21.66 -11.90 -1.74
N MET A 175 22.17 -13.12 -1.93
CA MET A 175 22.46 -13.68 -3.26
C MET A 175 21.22 -14.10 -4.03
N TRP A 176 20.10 -14.32 -3.34
CA TRP A 176 18.91 -14.94 -3.92
C TRP A 176 17.76 -13.95 -3.96
N ASP A 177 17.17 -13.81 -5.14
CA ASP A 177 15.95 -13.05 -5.37
C ASP A 177 14.77 -14.01 -5.56
N ILE A 178 13.58 -13.55 -5.17
CA ILE A 178 12.31 -14.22 -5.38
C ILE A 178 11.32 -13.24 -6.00
N VAL A 179 10.54 -13.71 -6.97
CA VAL A 179 9.44 -12.94 -7.56
C VAL A 179 8.14 -13.32 -6.86
N VAL A 180 7.53 -12.37 -6.16
CA VAL A 180 6.22 -12.54 -5.53
C VAL A 180 5.25 -11.56 -6.17
N ALA A 181 4.23 -12.07 -6.86
CA ALA A 181 3.20 -11.29 -7.54
C ALA A 181 3.81 -10.10 -8.34
N GLY A 182 4.75 -10.43 -9.22
CA GLY A 182 5.42 -9.47 -10.10
C GLY A 182 6.50 -8.59 -9.47
N THR A 183 6.79 -8.73 -8.17
CA THR A 183 7.79 -7.92 -7.46
C THR A 183 9.03 -8.73 -7.13
N ASN A 184 10.21 -8.21 -7.49
CA ASN A 184 11.50 -8.78 -7.07
C ASN A 184 11.79 -8.42 -5.61
N MET A 185 11.99 -9.43 -4.77
CA MET A 185 12.28 -9.31 -3.35
C MET A 185 13.51 -10.16 -3.01
N LYS A 186 14.29 -9.74 -2.00
CA LYS A 186 15.38 -10.57 -1.47
C LYS A 186 14.81 -11.78 -0.73
N LEU A 187 15.31 -12.98 -1.02
CA LEU A 187 14.98 -14.20 -0.30
C LEU A 187 15.81 -14.29 0.99
N ASN A 188 15.37 -13.57 2.02
CA ASN A 188 16.03 -13.51 3.32
C ASN A 188 15.03 -13.56 4.49
N MET A 189 15.54 -13.85 5.68
CA MET A 189 14.72 -13.95 6.90
C MET A 189 14.01 -12.65 7.26
N ALA A 190 14.61 -11.49 6.94
CA ALA A 190 14.01 -10.19 7.22
C ALA A 190 12.72 -9.99 6.40
N ASN A 191 12.73 -10.26 5.09
CA ASN A 191 11.55 -10.20 4.24
C ASN A 191 10.50 -11.24 4.61
N SER A 192 10.90 -12.46 4.98
CA SER A 192 9.95 -13.47 5.49
C SER A 192 9.24 -12.96 6.76
N PHE A 193 9.98 -12.35 7.69
CA PHE A 193 9.41 -11.75 8.89
C PHE A 193 8.49 -10.57 8.57
N ARG A 194 8.87 -9.68 7.64
CA ARG A 194 8.04 -8.55 7.20
C ARG A 194 6.75 -9.02 6.53
N MET A 195 6.80 -10.05 5.70
CA MET A 195 5.63 -10.63 5.04
C MET A 195 4.65 -11.22 6.07
N LEU A 196 5.16 -12.03 7.00
CA LEU A 196 4.35 -12.58 8.08
C LEU A 196 3.74 -11.49 8.97
N SER A 197 4.54 -10.49 9.34
CA SER A 197 4.10 -9.36 10.17
C SER A 197 3.09 -8.44 9.46
N SER A 198 3.12 -8.40 8.13
CA SER A 198 2.16 -7.62 7.33
C SER A 198 0.77 -8.26 7.33
N LEU A 199 0.69 -9.59 7.29
CA LEU A 199 -0.57 -10.33 7.38
C LEU A 199 -1.08 -10.41 8.82
N TYR A 200 -0.16 -10.59 9.77
CA TYR A 200 -0.47 -10.81 11.17
C TYR A 200 0.43 -9.96 12.07
N PRO A 201 0.18 -8.65 12.16
CA PRO A 201 0.96 -7.76 13.01
C PRO A 201 0.72 -8.12 14.49
N ARG A 202 1.67 -8.85 15.10
CA ARG A 202 1.50 -9.42 16.44
C ARG A 202 1.46 -8.40 17.57
N THR A 203 2.11 -7.24 17.40
CA THR A 203 2.16 -6.19 18.44
C THR A 203 2.13 -4.78 17.85
N LEU A 204 1.99 -3.75 18.71
CA LEU A 204 2.04 -2.34 18.29
C LEU A 204 3.46 -1.93 17.91
N GLU A 205 4.45 -2.42 18.66
CA GLU A 205 5.87 -2.13 18.46
C GLU A 205 6.33 -2.55 17.06
N VAL A 206 5.85 -3.70 16.55
CA VAL A 206 6.18 -4.15 15.18
C VAL A 206 5.67 -3.15 14.14
N LEU A 207 4.48 -2.56 14.34
CA LEU A 207 3.91 -1.58 13.43
C LEU A 207 4.59 -0.20 13.57
N GLU A 208 4.98 0.20 14.78
CA GLU A 208 5.73 1.45 15.03
C GLU A 208 7.17 1.36 14.51
N GLN A 209 7.81 0.21 14.65
CA GLN A 209 9.15 -0.05 14.13
C GLN A 209 9.12 -0.06 12.60
N ALA A 210 8.18 -0.81 12.03
CA ALA A 210 7.86 -0.71 10.63
C ALA A 210 7.62 0.74 10.21
N TYR A 211 6.97 1.52 11.08
CA TYR A 211 6.68 2.89 10.78
C TYR A 211 7.92 3.74 10.61
N HIS A 212 8.75 3.66 11.64
CA HIS A 212 10.00 4.36 11.72
C HIS A 212 11.01 3.93 10.64
N ASN A 213 11.03 2.65 10.29
CA ASN A 213 11.88 2.12 9.22
C ASN A 213 11.48 2.70 7.86
N GLY A 214 10.19 2.70 7.54
CA GLY A 214 9.70 3.27 6.29
C GLY A 214 10.03 4.77 6.14
N TYR A 215 9.94 5.51 7.23
CA TYR A 215 10.39 6.91 7.29
C TYR A 215 11.89 7.04 6.98
N LYS A 216 12.73 6.21 7.60
CA LYS A 216 14.18 6.21 7.38
C LYS A 216 14.53 5.89 5.93
N ASP A 217 13.90 4.87 5.35
CA ASP A 217 14.15 4.46 3.97
C ASP A 217 13.83 5.61 3.00
N ALA A 218 12.70 6.30 3.20
CA ALA A 218 12.33 7.46 2.39
C ALA A 218 13.29 8.65 2.57
N PHE A 219 13.71 8.91 3.81
CA PHE A 219 14.66 9.98 4.11
C PHE A 219 16.04 9.72 3.47
N HIS A 220 16.54 8.49 3.55
CA HIS A 220 17.80 8.09 2.92
C HIS A 220 17.74 8.25 1.40
N PHE A 221 16.64 7.83 0.75
CA PHE A 221 16.45 8.02 -0.68
C PHE A 221 16.53 9.50 -1.09
N LEU A 222 15.85 10.38 -0.35
CA LEU A 222 15.85 11.82 -0.65
C LEU A 222 17.23 12.45 -0.46
N LEU A 223 17.97 12.05 0.58
CA LEU A 223 19.35 12.52 0.78
C LEU A 223 20.26 12.12 -0.39
N GLN A 224 20.16 10.87 -0.85
CA GLN A 224 20.94 10.40 -1.99
C GLN A 224 20.62 11.20 -3.25
N LYS A 225 19.33 11.40 -3.58
CA LYS A 225 18.92 12.18 -4.75
C LYS A 225 19.30 13.66 -4.65
N GLY A 226 19.21 14.26 -3.47
CA GLY A 226 19.64 15.64 -3.22
C GLY A 226 21.14 15.81 -3.42
N ALA A 227 21.95 14.87 -2.93
CA ALA A 227 23.40 14.86 -3.15
C ALA A 227 23.77 14.68 -4.63
N SER A 228 23.09 13.78 -5.35
CA SER A 228 23.31 13.56 -6.79
C SER A 228 23.01 14.79 -7.66
N ASN A 229 22.01 15.59 -7.28
CA ASN A 229 21.69 16.82 -8.02
C ASN A 229 22.76 17.90 -7.85
N HIS A 230 23.43 17.96 -6.69
CA HIS A 230 24.54 18.91 -6.48
C HIS A 230 25.83 18.50 -7.19
N GLU A 231 26.12 17.21 -7.34
CA GLU A 231 27.29 16.75 -8.11
C GLU A 231 27.13 16.99 -9.63
N GLY A 232 25.91 16.93 -10.16
CA GLY A 232 25.63 17.25 -11.57
C GLY A 232 25.68 18.75 -11.91
N GLU A 233 25.48 19.63 -10.92
CA GLU A 233 25.64 21.09 -11.09
C GLU A 233 27.10 21.55 -10.99
N LEU A 234 27.96 20.79 -10.31
CA LEU A 234 29.40 21.07 -10.20
C LEU A 234 30.21 20.59 -11.43
N GLN A 235 29.57 19.88 -12.37
CA GLN A 235 30.20 19.35 -13.59
C GLN A 235 29.77 20.08 -14.89
N ASN A 236 29.01 21.17 -14.81
CA ASN A 236 28.62 22.01 -15.95
C ASN A 236 29.18 23.43 -15.86
#